data_AF-A0A4D6X5H4-F1
#
_entry.id   AF-A0A4D6X5H4-F1
#
_cell.length_a   1.000
_cell.length_b   1.000
_cell.length_c   1.000
_cell.angle_alpha   90.00
_cell.angle_beta   90.00
_cell.angle_gamma   90.00
#
_symmetry.space_group_name_H-M   'P 1'
#
loop_
_entity.id
_entity.type
_entity.pdbx_description
1 polymer ?
#
loop_
_entity_poly.entity_id
_entity_poly.type
_entity_poly.pdbx_seq_one_letter_code
_entity_poly.pdbx_strand_id
1 'polypeptide(L)'
;MILRRLRTGLGYLFLPLLAACNGHKVERVVVYENNVHHWRIEHVMAHNWPAGTRQYYEVFLKDRLLILPAKVFDDERDIREFIAAGGFDISNWRNETIIVAFENIKKGTSQHLIRSLMLTPEYAEGQVIVTDMTSRMQVVVERVEPPTEAE
;
A
#
# COMPACT_ATOMS: atom_id res chain seq x y z
N MET A 1 21.08 54.72 -7.67
CA MET A 1 19.88 54.23 -6.93
C MET A 1 19.20 52.99 -7.54
N ILE A 2 19.56 52.54 -8.75
CA ILE A 2 18.90 51.41 -9.44
C ILE A 2 19.46 50.03 -9.03
N LEU A 3 20.74 49.94 -8.65
CA LEU A 3 21.38 48.65 -8.28
C LEU A 3 20.89 48.03 -6.96
N ARG A 4 20.37 48.83 -6.02
CA ARG A 4 19.87 48.32 -4.72
C ARG A 4 18.46 47.71 -4.80
N ARG A 5 17.65 48.08 -5.80
CA ARG A 5 16.30 47.50 -6.00
C ARG A 5 16.32 46.18 -6.78
N LEU A 6 17.36 45.91 -7.57
CA LEU A 6 17.48 44.65 -8.31
C LEU A 6 17.84 43.47 -7.39
N ARG A 7 18.57 43.75 -6.29
CA ARG A 7 19.09 42.72 -5.38
C ARG A 7 18.03 42.17 -4.42
N THR A 8 16.96 42.93 -4.17
CA THR A 8 15.81 42.50 -3.36
C THR A 8 14.75 41.74 -4.18
N GLY A 9 14.67 41.94 -5.50
CA GLY A 9 13.69 41.23 -6.35
C GLY A 9 13.99 39.75 -6.57
N LEU A 10 15.27 39.37 -6.66
CA LEU A 10 15.67 37.98 -6.91
C LEU A 10 15.39 37.05 -5.70
N GLY A 11 15.48 37.57 -4.47
CA GLY A 11 15.25 36.75 -3.26
C GLY A 11 13.80 36.28 -3.11
N TYR A 12 12.83 37.06 -3.58
CA TYR A 12 11.41 36.70 -3.54
C TYR A 12 11.00 35.66 -4.59
N LEU A 13 11.77 35.51 -5.67
CA LEU A 13 11.53 34.48 -6.69
C LEU A 13 12.01 33.09 -6.27
N PHE A 14 12.97 32.98 -5.34
CA PHE A 14 13.47 31.68 -4.85
C PHE A 14 12.72 31.15 -3.62
N LEU A 15 11.99 31.99 -2.89
CA LEU A 15 11.16 31.57 -1.75
C LEU A 15 10.04 30.56 -2.11
N PRO A 16 9.26 30.70 -3.21
CA PRO A 16 8.25 29.71 -3.58
C PRO A 16 8.84 28.37 -4.04
N LEU A 17 10.07 28.36 -4.57
CA LEU A 17 10.76 27.13 -4.98
C LEU A 17 11.21 26.29 -3.76
N LEU A 18 11.57 26.95 -2.65
CA LEU A 18 11.90 26.26 -1.39
C LEU A 18 10.66 25.76 -0.63
N ALA A 19 9.52 26.45 -0.79
CA ALA A 19 8.26 26.01 -0.18
C ALA A 19 7.73 24.69 -0.78
N ALA A 20 8.03 24.41 -2.05
CA ALA A 20 7.66 23.15 -2.71
C ALA A 20 8.38 21.92 -2.10
N CYS A 21 9.56 22.09 -1.49
CA CYS A 21 10.29 20.99 -0.84
C CYS A 21 9.72 20.59 0.53
N ASN A 22 8.90 21.44 1.17
CA ASN A 22 8.24 21.13 2.45
C ASN A 22 6.86 20.44 2.26
N GLY A 23 6.44 20.17 1.02
CA GLY A 23 5.12 19.67 0.68
C GLY A 23 4.92 18.16 0.83
N HIS A 24 5.91 17.42 1.34
CA HIS A 24 5.82 15.97 1.56
C HIS A 24 5.44 15.66 3.01
N LYS A 25 4.16 15.31 3.23
CA LYS A 25 3.65 14.89 4.55
C LYS A 25 3.13 13.47 4.44
N VAL A 26 3.59 12.58 5.31
CA VAL A 26 3.12 11.19 5.36
C VAL A 26 2.38 10.94 6.66
N GLU A 27 1.13 10.50 6.55
CA GLU A 27 0.29 10.07 7.66
C GLU A 27 0.14 8.55 7.62
N ARG A 28 0.11 7.90 8.79
CA ARG A 28 0.03 6.44 8.94
C ARG A 28 -0.99 6.09 10.01
N VAL A 29 -1.83 5.10 9.72
CA VAL A 29 -2.84 4.57 10.65
C VAL A 29 -2.75 3.05 10.66
N VAL A 30 -2.61 2.44 11.84
CA VAL A 30 -2.68 0.98 11.96
C VAL A 30 -4.13 0.54 11.76
N VAL A 31 -4.38 -0.25 10.73
CA VAL A 31 -5.72 -0.75 10.37
C VAL A 31 -5.93 -2.22 10.72
N TYR A 32 -4.84 -2.95 10.99
CA TYR A 32 -4.88 -4.32 11.48
C TYR A 32 -3.59 -4.63 12.25
N GLU A 33 -3.72 -5.34 13.35
CA GLU A 33 -2.60 -5.81 14.16
C GLU A 33 -2.94 -7.18 14.76
N ASN A 34 -2.04 -8.14 14.61
CA ASN A 34 -2.14 -9.47 15.21
C ASN A 34 -0.87 -9.73 16.02
N ASN A 35 -1.04 -9.81 17.35
CA ASN A 35 0.07 -9.99 18.28
C ASN A 35 0.60 -11.45 18.36
N VAL A 36 -0.15 -12.43 17.86
CA VAL A 36 0.23 -13.86 17.88
C VAL A 36 1.20 -14.16 16.74
N HIS A 37 0.88 -13.69 15.54
CA HIS A 37 1.68 -13.91 14.34
C HIS A 37 2.50 -12.67 13.93
N HIS A 38 2.43 -11.60 14.72
CA HIS A 38 3.17 -10.34 14.54
C HIS A 38 2.94 -9.67 13.18
N TRP A 39 1.70 -9.75 12.67
CA TRP A 39 1.28 -8.98 11.52
C TRP A 39 0.84 -7.60 11.95
N ARG A 40 1.23 -6.59 11.17
CA ARG A 40 0.75 -5.22 11.32
C ARG A 40 0.57 -4.61 9.94
N ILE A 41 -0.60 -4.04 9.71
CA ILE A 41 -0.94 -3.39 8.44
C ILE A 41 -1.22 -1.93 8.74
N GLU A 42 -0.51 -1.05 8.04
CA GLU A 42 -0.69 0.38 8.13
C GLU A 42 -1.30 0.91 6.83
N HIS A 43 -2.34 1.72 6.95
CA HIS A 43 -2.81 2.58 5.87
C HIS A 43 -1.95 3.84 5.85
N VAL A 44 -1.36 4.16 4.70
CA VAL A 44 -0.44 5.27 4.51
C VAL A 44 -1.03 6.28 3.55
N MET A 45 -1.05 7.55 3.96
CA MET A 45 -1.49 8.69 3.16
C MET A 45 -0.32 9.65 2.94
N ALA A 46 0.33 9.54 1.77
CA ALA A 46 1.43 10.39 1.36
C ALA A 46 0.90 11.60 0.57
N HIS A 47 0.92 12.76 1.21
CA HIS A 47 0.53 14.04 0.63
C HIS A 47 1.74 14.62 -0.11
N ASN A 48 1.65 14.71 -1.43
CA ASN A 48 2.71 15.19 -2.31
C ASN A 48 2.23 16.44 -3.02
N TRP A 49 2.46 17.64 -2.49
CA TRP A 49 2.16 18.86 -3.24
C TRP A 49 3.18 19.07 -4.38
N PRO A 50 2.79 19.34 -5.64
CA PRO A 50 1.43 19.53 -6.18
C PRO A 50 0.79 18.27 -6.81
N ALA A 51 1.45 17.11 -6.75
CA ALA A 51 1.02 15.86 -7.36
C ALA A 51 -0.26 15.24 -6.75
N GLY A 52 -0.67 15.67 -5.56
CA GLY A 52 -1.87 15.18 -4.84
C GLY A 52 -1.54 14.19 -3.72
N THR A 53 -2.57 13.54 -3.18
CA THR A 53 -2.42 12.54 -2.12
C THR A 53 -2.41 11.13 -2.71
N ARG A 54 -1.38 10.36 -2.37
CA ARG A 54 -1.27 8.95 -2.70
C ARG A 54 -1.60 8.12 -1.47
N GLN A 55 -2.45 7.11 -1.65
CA GLN A 55 -2.84 6.18 -0.58
C GLN A 55 -2.40 4.77 -0.93
N TYR A 56 -1.91 4.03 0.06
CA TYR A 56 -1.48 2.65 -0.07
C TYR A 56 -1.42 2.01 1.32
N TYR A 57 -1.14 0.71 1.37
CA TYR A 57 -0.91 -0.03 2.59
C TYR A 57 0.53 -0.51 2.66
N GLU A 58 1.11 -0.45 3.86
CA GLU A 58 2.37 -1.10 4.19
C GLU A 58 2.07 -2.26 5.14
N VAL A 59 2.75 -3.38 4.91
CA VAL A 59 2.57 -4.60 5.70
C VAL A 59 3.86 -4.90 6.41
N PHE A 60 3.76 -5.25 7.69
CA PHE A 60 4.89 -5.58 8.54
C PHE A 60 4.70 -6.96 9.12
N LEU A 61 5.79 -7.73 9.16
CA LEU A 61 5.89 -9.00 9.86
C LEU A 61 7.03 -8.89 10.88
N LYS A 62 6.75 -9.13 12.16
CA LYS A 62 7.73 -9.02 13.25
C LYS A 62 8.47 -7.67 13.22
N ASP A 63 7.69 -6.58 13.11
CA ASP A 63 8.15 -5.19 13.03
C ASP A 63 9.06 -4.83 11.83
N ARG A 64 9.19 -5.73 10.86
CA ARG A 64 9.93 -5.47 9.62
C ARG A 64 8.97 -5.26 8.47
N LEU A 65 9.22 -4.22 7.67
CA LEU A 65 8.48 -3.97 6.44
C LEU A 65 8.61 -5.18 5.50
N LEU A 66 7.47 -5.71 5.08
CA LEU A 66 7.42 -6.79 4.11
C LEU A 66 7.64 -6.22 2.72
N ILE A 67 8.65 -6.75 2.03
CA ILE A 67 8.98 -6.40 0.65
C ILE A 67 8.95 -7.68 -0.16
N LEU A 68 8.05 -7.76 -1.14
CA LEU A 68 8.00 -8.89 -2.04
C LEU A 68 8.96 -8.66 -3.21
N PRO A 69 9.84 -9.62 -3.53
CA PRO A 69 10.85 -9.44 -4.56
C PRO A 69 10.23 -9.43 -5.96
N ALA A 70 10.59 -8.43 -6.77
CA ALA A 70 10.09 -8.22 -8.13
C ALA A 70 10.17 -9.49 -9.01
N LYS A 71 11.28 -10.23 -8.84
CA LYS A 71 11.60 -11.46 -9.60
C LYS A 71 10.52 -12.54 -9.50
N VAL A 72 9.79 -12.61 -8.38
CA VAL A 72 8.74 -13.61 -8.18
C VAL A 72 7.51 -13.34 -9.06
N PHE A 73 7.26 -12.07 -9.40
CA PHE A 73 6.06 -11.64 -10.13
C PHE A 73 6.36 -11.09 -11.53
N ASP A 74 7.61 -11.21 -12.01
CA ASP A 74 8.08 -10.60 -13.27
C ASP A 74 7.83 -9.08 -13.30
N ASP A 75 8.00 -8.43 -12.14
CA ASP A 75 7.79 -6.99 -11.96
C ASP A 75 9.06 -6.17 -12.26
N GLU A 76 8.90 -4.89 -12.57
CA GLU A 76 9.99 -3.92 -12.69
C GLU A 76 10.58 -3.50 -11.34
N ARG A 77 9.80 -3.59 -10.26
CA ARG A 77 10.17 -3.09 -8.92
C ARG A 77 9.77 -4.04 -7.81
N ASP A 78 10.52 -4.01 -6.71
CA ASP A 78 10.14 -4.70 -5.49
C ASP A 78 8.86 -4.09 -4.92
N ILE A 79 7.97 -4.95 -4.43
CA ILE A 79 6.62 -4.59 -4.02
C ILE A 79 6.62 -4.39 -2.52
N ARG A 80 6.52 -3.12 -2.10
CA ARG A 80 6.43 -2.71 -0.69
C ARG A 80 5.12 -1.98 -0.35
N GLU A 81 4.39 -1.57 -1.39
CA GLU A 81 3.17 -0.76 -1.29
C GLU A 81 2.02 -1.57 -1.90
N PHE A 82 0.97 -1.75 -1.12
CA PHE A 82 -0.20 -2.54 -1.50
C PHE A 82 -1.39 -1.62 -1.74
N ILE A 83 -2.21 -1.91 -2.75
CA ILE A 83 -3.44 -1.14 -3.04
C ILE A 83 -4.59 -1.55 -2.11
N ALA A 84 -4.52 -2.76 -1.55
CA ALA A 84 -5.39 -3.25 -0.50
C ALA A 84 -4.61 -4.22 0.39
N ALA A 85 -4.90 -4.22 1.69
CA ALA A 85 -4.38 -5.20 2.63
C ALA A 85 -5.39 -5.41 3.75
N GLY A 86 -5.54 -6.65 4.20
CA GLY A 86 -6.49 -6.99 5.27
C GLY A 86 -6.10 -8.29 5.94
N GLY A 87 -6.27 -8.32 7.26
CA GLY A 87 -6.24 -9.55 8.03
C GLY A 87 -7.65 -10.02 8.36
N PHE A 88 -7.75 -11.25 8.86
CA PHE A 88 -9.02 -11.81 9.29
C PHE A 88 -9.17 -11.68 10.80
N ASP A 89 -10.26 -11.08 11.25
CA ASP A 89 -10.62 -11.03 12.66
C ASP A 89 -11.45 -12.27 13.03
N ILE A 90 -10.76 -13.34 13.42
CA ILE A 90 -11.39 -14.50 14.05
C ILE A 90 -10.55 -14.84 15.28
N SER A 91 -10.91 -14.23 16.41
CA SER A 91 -10.39 -14.54 17.75
C SER A 91 -8.89 -14.88 17.78
N ASN A 92 -8.02 -13.99 17.30
CA ASN A 92 -6.56 -13.92 17.47
C ASN A 92 -5.63 -15.15 17.25
N TRP A 93 -6.07 -16.41 17.32
CA TRP A 93 -5.19 -17.59 17.33
C TRP A 93 -5.29 -18.52 16.12
N ARG A 94 -6.35 -18.39 15.30
CA ARG A 94 -6.58 -19.34 14.18
C ARG A 94 -6.04 -18.86 12.84
N ASN A 95 -5.97 -17.55 12.63
CA ASN A 95 -5.64 -17.01 11.33
C ASN A 95 -4.25 -16.42 11.33
N GLU A 96 -3.33 -17.23 10.82
CA GLU A 96 -1.94 -16.87 10.54
C GLU A 96 -1.80 -16.01 9.28
N THR A 97 -2.83 -15.91 8.44
CA THR A 97 -2.72 -15.31 7.11
C THR A 97 -3.30 -13.90 7.01
N ILE A 98 -2.72 -13.13 6.11
CA ILE A 98 -3.27 -11.86 5.62
C ILE A 98 -3.49 -11.94 4.12
N ILE A 99 -4.36 -11.07 3.59
CA ILE A 99 -4.52 -10.86 2.15
C ILE A 99 -3.97 -9.49 1.78
N VAL A 100 -3.25 -9.45 0.67
CA VAL A 100 -2.78 -8.20 0.05
C VAL A 100 -3.12 -8.18 -1.42
N ALA A 101 -3.29 -6.99 -1.98
CA ALA A 101 -3.36 -6.78 -3.42
C ALA A 101 -2.39 -5.68 -3.84
N PHE A 102 -1.80 -5.81 -5.02
CA PHE A 102 -0.88 -4.83 -5.58
C PHE A 102 -1.01 -4.74 -7.10
N GLU A 103 -0.57 -3.62 -7.64
CA GLU A 103 -0.39 -3.44 -9.07
C GLU A 103 0.98 -3.99 -9.48
N ASN A 104 0.95 -5.00 -10.34
CA ASN A 104 2.10 -5.62 -10.98
C ASN A 104 2.36 -4.93 -12.33
N ILE A 105 3.55 -4.35 -12.50
CA ILE A 105 4.00 -3.75 -13.75
C ILE A 105 4.95 -4.73 -14.41
N LYS A 106 4.47 -5.40 -15.46
CA LYS A 106 5.24 -6.47 -16.08
C LYS A 106 6.45 -5.92 -16.83
N LYS A 107 7.64 -6.44 -16.50
CA LYS A 107 8.91 -5.98 -17.05
C LYS A 107 8.95 -5.97 -18.57
N GLY A 108 9.35 -4.83 -19.14
CA GLY A 108 9.50 -4.66 -20.58
C GLY A 108 8.17 -4.59 -21.34
N THR A 109 7.06 -4.38 -20.63
CA THR A 109 5.74 -4.17 -21.21
C THR A 109 5.05 -2.98 -20.53
N SER A 110 4.05 -2.40 -21.18
CA SER A 110 3.16 -1.41 -20.56
C SER A 110 1.92 -2.07 -19.93
N GLN A 111 2.00 -3.33 -19.53
CA GLN A 111 0.87 -4.06 -18.95
C GLN A 111 0.85 -3.90 -17.43
N HIS A 112 -0.28 -3.43 -16.93
CA HIS A 112 -0.58 -3.27 -15.52
C HIS A 112 -1.60 -4.35 -15.12
N LEU A 113 -1.26 -5.17 -14.14
CA LEU A 113 -2.11 -6.26 -13.65
C LEU A 113 -2.35 -6.08 -12.16
N ILE A 114 -3.58 -6.26 -11.69
CA ILE A 114 -3.83 -6.34 -10.25
C ILE A 114 -3.70 -7.80 -9.85
N ARG A 115 -2.86 -8.07 -8.85
CA ARG A 115 -2.71 -9.39 -8.23
C ARG A 115 -3.13 -9.35 -6.78
N SER A 116 -3.75 -10.42 -6.33
CA SER A 116 -4.10 -10.63 -4.92
C SER A 116 -3.34 -11.85 -4.41
N LEU A 117 -2.77 -11.73 -3.21
CA LEU A 117 -2.00 -12.78 -2.57
C LEU A 117 -2.56 -13.05 -1.18
N MET A 118 -2.52 -14.32 -0.77
CA MET A 118 -2.58 -14.71 0.63
C MET A 118 -1.15 -14.94 1.12
N LEU A 119 -0.80 -14.33 2.25
CA LEU A 119 0.53 -14.40 2.85
C LEU A 119 0.44 -15.10 4.20
N THR A 120 1.27 -16.12 4.39
CA THR A 120 1.37 -16.89 5.63
C THR A 120 2.79 -16.79 6.19
N PRO A 121 3.00 -16.45 7.46
CA PRO A 121 4.34 -16.40 8.04
C PRO A 121 4.89 -17.82 8.15
N GLU A 122 6.16 -18.01 7.82
CA GLU A 122 6.83 -19.27 8.16
C GLU A 122 7.45 -19.23 9.57
N TYR A 123 7.70 -20.42 10.11
CA TYR A 123 8.46 -20.57 11.35
C TYR A 123 9.94 -20.22 11.19
N ALA A 124 10.48 -20.30 9.96
CA ALA A 124 11.84 -19.90 9.64
C ALA A 124 11.98 -18.37 9.51
N GLU A 125 13.12 -17.82 9.92
CA GLU A 125 13.35 -16.38 9.84
C GLU A 125 13.38 -15.88 8.39
N GLY A 126 12.64 -14.80 8.12
CA GLY A 126 12.67 -14.09 6.84
C GLY A 126 11.90 -14.77 5.71
N GLN A 127 11.13 -15.83 5.99
CA GLN A 127 10.32 -16.54 5.00
C GLN A 127 8.83 -16.28 5.20
N VAL A 128 8.11 -16.14 4.07
CA VAL A 128 6.66 -15.98 4.00
C VAL A 128 6.19 -16.85 2.85
N ILE A 129 5.18 -17.68 3.10
CA ILE A 129 4.51 -18.45 2.06
C ILE A 129 3.60 -17.50 1.30
N VAL A 130 3.77 -17.48 -0.01
CA VAL A 130 2.95 -16.68 -0.93
C VAL A 130 2.02 -17.62 -1.69
N THR A 131 0.72 -17.41 -1.54
CA THR A 131 -0.30 -18.08 -2.35
C THR A 131 -0.94 -17.06 -3.28
N ASP A 132 -0.69 -17.19 -4.58
CA ASP A 132 -1.32 -16.33 -5.58
C ASP A 132 -2.81 -16.68 -5.69
N MET A 133 -3.66 -15.70 -5.38
CA MET A 133 -5.12 -15.85 -5.40
C MET A 133 -5.74 -15.42 -6.72
N THR A 134 -4.92 -15.18 -7.76
CA THR A 134 -5.41 -14.78 -9.08
C THR A 134 -6.24 -15.90 -9.70
N SER A 135 -7.55 -15.87 -9.45
CA SER A 135 -8.52 -16.60 -10.26
C SER A 135 -8.91 -15.68 -11.42
N ARG A 136 -8.75 -16.14 -12.66
CA ARG A 136 -9.33 -15.46 -13.84
C ARG A 136 -10.85 -15.67 -13.94
N MET A 137 -11.50 -16.12 -12.86
CA MET A 137 -12.91 -16.45 -12.83
C MET A 137 -13.71 -15.22 -12.37
N GLN A 138 -14.50 -14.67 -13.28
CA GLN A 138 -15.50 -13.66 -12.96
C GLN A 138 -16.85 -14.36 -12.80
N VAL A 139 -17.46 -14.22 -11.63
CA VAL A 139 -18.79 -14.76 -11.35
C VAL A 139 -19.73 -13.59 -11.13
N VAL A 140 -20.82 -13.52 -11.90
CA VAL A 140 -21.90 -12.59 -11.65
C VAL A 140 -22.79 -13.20 -10.57
N VAL A 141 -22.98 -12.49 -9.47
CA VAL A 141 -23.87 -12.89 -8.38
C VAL A 141 -25.07 -11.94 -8.34
N GLU A 142 -26.28 -12.50 -8.23
CA GLU A 142 -27.47 -11.70 -7.94
C GLU A 142 -27.48 -11.37 -6.45
N ARG A 143 -27.81 -10.12 -6.11
CA ARG A 143 -27.94 -9.68 -4.72
C ARG A 143 -29.15 -10.38 -4.10
N VAL A 144 -28.91 -11.15 -3.04
CA VAL A 144 -30.00 -11.73 -2.23
C VAL A 144 -30.52 -10.63 -1.31
N GLU A 145 -31.74 -10.16 -1.54
CA GLU A 145 -32.43 -9.29 -0.59
C GLU A 145 -32.85 -10.10 0.66
N PRO A 146 -32.75 -9.53 1.87
CA PRO A 146 -33.23 -10.21 3.06
C PRO A 146 -34.74 -10.47 2.95
N PRO A 147 -35.25 -11.57 3.54
CA PRO A 147 -36.69 -11.83 3.55
C PRO A 147 -37.38 -10.67 4.25
N THR A 148 -38.32 -10.03 3.55
CA THR A 148 -39.22 -9.05 4.16
C THR A 148 -39.95 -9.76 5.30
N GLU A 149 -39.74 -9.31 6.55
CA GLU A 149 -40.52 -9.79 7.68
C GLU A 149 -42.00 -9.51 7.35
N ALA A 150 -42.78 -10.58 7.21
CA ALA A 150 -44.22 -10.47 7.04
C ALA A 150 -44.82 -9.94 8.35
N GLU A 151 -45.39 -8.74 8.31
CA GLU A 151 -46.22 -8.17 9.38
C GLU A 151 -47.46 -9.05 9.67
#